data_AF-A0A6N1VHR3-F1
#
_entry.id   AF-A0A6N1VHR3-F1
#
_cell.length_a   1.000
_cell.length_b   1.000
_cell.length_c   1.000
_cell.angle_alpha   90.00
_cell.angle_beta   90.00
_cell.angle_gamma   90.00
#
_symmetry.space_group_name_H-M   'P 1'
#
loop_
_entity.id
_entity.type
_entity.pdbx_description
1 polymer ?
#
loop_
_entity_poly.entity_id
_entity_poly.type
_entity_poly.pdbx_seq_one_letter_code
_entity_poly.pdbx_strand_id
1 'polypeptide(L)'
;MKNAFNSRGRHLVRAASATLLLFAVVSPASAIERFRSDIYSCASVKETLHALGAAVIQYPSTRVDNYMLYDRYVASRAHCSPDEKVVPATVIASDTETCGVHRCVSRDQKKGYRRGRPSSSIATTHALP
;
A
#
# COMPACT_ATOMS: atom_id res chain seq x y z
N MET A 1 61.48 -15.98 26.29
CA MET A 1 60.63 -14.82 25.92
C MET A 1 59.83 -15.19 24.67
N LYS A 2 58.51 -15.42 24.78
CA LYS A 2 57.63 -15.70 23.64
C LYS A 2 56.36 -14.86 23.78
N ASN A 3 56.14 -14.02 22.77
CA ASN A 3 55.32 -12.81 22.82
C ASN A 3 53.82 -13.12 22.91
N ALA A 4 53.18 -12.71 24.00
CA ALA A 4 51.72 -12.77 24.23
C ALA A 4 50.91 -11.74 23.39
N PHE A 5 51.56 -11.05 22.44
CA PHE A 5 50.96 -9.94 21.69
C PHE A 5 50.20 -10.39 20.43
N ASN A 6 50.38 -11.65 19.98
CA ASN A 6 49.81 -12.12 18.70
C ASN A 6 48.41 -12.77 18.82
N SER A 7 47.89 -13.00 20.03
CA SER A 7 46.58 -13.68 20.21
C SER A 7 45.39 -12.72 20.21
N ARG A 8 45.59 -11.43 20.57
CA ARG A 8 44.49 -10.45 20.69
C ARG A 8 43.92 -9.98 19.35
N GLY A 9 44.73 -9.96 18.28
CA GLY A 9 44.31 -9.51 16.94
C GLY A 9 43.38 -10.49 16.22
N ARG A 10 43.50 -11.79 16.47
CA ARG A 10 42.69 -12.82 15.78
C ARG A 10 41.25 -12.90 16.29
N HIS A 11 41.01 -12.52 17.54
CA HIS A 11 39.66 -12.43 18.11
C HIS A 11 38.93 -11.18 17.66
N LEU A 12 39.63 -10.06 17.45
CA LEU A 12 39.05 -8.83 16.92
C LEU A 12 38.59 -9.00 15.46
N VAL A 13 39.34 -9.73 14.64
CA VAL A 13 38.96 -10.03 13.24
C VAL A 13 37.77 -11.01 13.17
N ARG A 14 37.66 -11.95 14.12
CA ARG A 14 36.51 -12.88 14.22
C ARG A 14 35.27 -12.24 14.86
N ALA A 15 35.45 -11.31 15.79
CA ALA A 15 34.36 -10.55 16.38
C ALA A 15 33.83 -9.47 15.43
N ALA A 16 34.69 -8.91 14.57
CA ALA A 16 34.29 -7.95 13.54
C ALA A 16 33.47 -8.58 12.39
N SER A 17 33.55 -9.90 12.20
CA SER A 17 32.84 -10.61 11.12
C SER A 17 31.44 -11.08 11.51
N ALA A 18 31.06 -11.04 12.79
CA ALA A 18 29.73 -11.47 13.25
C ALA A 18 28.69 -10.33 13.31
N THR A 19 29.10 -9.06 13.21
CA THR A 19 28.21 -7.90 13.40
C THR A 19 27.70 -7.29 12.08
N LEU A 20 28.26 -7.68 10.92
CA LEU A 20 28.02 -6.99 9.65
C LEU A 20 26.83 -7.52 8.81
N LEU A 21 26.13 -8.56 9.26
CA LEU A 21 25.05 -9.23 8.51
C LEU A 21 23.62 -8.77 8.87
N LEU A 22 23.47 -7.70 9.66
CA LEU A 22 22.18 -7.19 10.13
C LEU A 22 21.64 -6.00 9.30
N PHE A 23 22.02 -5.87 8.03
CA PHE A 23 21.31 -4.96 7.12
C PHE A 23 19.94 -5.55 6.79
N ALA A 24 19.02 -5.43 7.76
CA ALA A 24 17.61 -5.67 7.55
C ALA A 24 17.15 -4.81 6.39
N VAL A 25 16.57 -5.45 5.37
CA VAL A 25 15.92 -4.77 4.25
C VAL A 25 14.72 -4.04 4.84
N VAL A 26 14.91 -2.78 5.26
CA VAL A 26 13.79 -1.88 5.53
C VAL A 26 13.13 -1.63 4.19
N SER A 27 12.10 -2.42 3.88
CA SER A 27 11.13 -2.01 2.90
C SER A 27 10.46 -0.76 3.46
N PRO A 28 10.34 0.33 2.69
CA PRO A 28 9.52 1.45 3.12
C PRO A 28 8.14 0.88 3.44
N ALA A 29 7.66 1.08 4.67
CA ALA A 29 6.26 0.89 4.95
C ALA A 29 5.54 1.88 4.05
N SER A 30 4.98 1.41 2.93
CA SER A 30 4.16 2.22 2.05
C SER A 30 2.99 2.70 2.91
N ALA A 31 3.13 3.90 3.47
CA ALA A 31 2.02 4.59 4.09
C ALA A 31 0.94 4.63 3.02
N ILE A 32 -0.22 4.05 3.33
CA ILE A 32 -1.34 4.10 2.40
C ILE A 32 -1.74 5.57 2.31
N GLU A 33 -1.23 6.22 1.27
CA GLU A 33 -1.45 7.62 1.00
C GLU A 33 -2.93 7.88 0.77
N ARG A 34 -3.39 8.99 1.30
CA ARG A 34 -4.79 9.39 1.24
C ARG A 34 -4.91 10.76 0.63
N PHE A 35 -5.75 10.90 -0.39
CA PHE A 35 -6.00 12.19 -1.00
C PHE A 35 -7.43 12.30 -1.49
N ARG A 36 -7.87 13.55 -1.71
CA ARG A 36 -9.19 13.86 -2.27
C ARG A 36 -9.10 13.95 -3.78
N SER A 37 -9.86 13.16 -4.53
CA SER A 37 -9.80 13.26 -6.00
C SER A 37 -10.54 14.47 -6.54
N ASP A 38 -11.54 14.97 -5.83
CA ASP A 38 -12.43 16.04 -6.29
C ASP A 38 -11.77 17.43 -6.35
N ILE A 39 -10.57 17.57 -5.77
CA ILE A 39 -9.75 18.79 -5.85
C ILE A 39 -8.58 18.68 -6.83
N TYR A 40 -8.41 17.53 -7.50
CA TYR A 40 -7.37 17.29 -8.50
C TYR A 40 -7.96 16.91 -9.85
N SER A 41 -7.24 17.21 -10.93
CA SER A 41 -7.62 16.74 -12.27
C SER A 41 -7.52 15.22 -12.37
N CYS A 42 -8.29 14.61 -13.27
CA CYS A 42 -8.25 13.17 -13.50
C CYS A 42 -6.86 12.68 -13.92
N ALA A 43 -6.12 13.50 -14.68
CA ALA A 43 -4.72 13.24 -15.02
C ALA A 43 -3.85 13.16 -13.75
N SER A 44 -3.97 14.15 -12.86
CA SER A 44 -3.25 14.16 -11.58
C SER A 44 -3.62 12.96 -10.69
N VAL A 45 -4.91 12.62 -10.58
CA VAL A 45 -5.38 11.44 -9.80
C VAL A 45 -4.71 10.17 -10.30
N LYS A 46 -4.66 9.97 -11.62
CA LYS A 46 -4.04 8.80 -12.23
C LYS A 46 -2.53 8.80 -12.03
N GLU A 47 -1.87 9.94 -12.21
CA GLU A 47 -0.44 10.08 -11.98
C GLU A 47 -0.07 9.75 -10.54
N THR A 48 -0.82 10.27 -9.57
CA THR A 48 -0.65 9.95 -8.15
C THR A 48 -0.82 8.45 -7.89
N LEU A 49 -1.83 7.79 -8.48
CA LEU A 49 -1.97 6.34 -8.39
C LEU A 49 -0.78 5.61 -9.02
N HIS A 50 -0.30 6.04 -10.18
CA HIS A 50 0.87 5.45 -10.84
C HIS A 50 2.14 5.57 -10.01
N ALA A 51 2.38 6.72 -9.38
CA ALA A 51 3.54 6.96 -8.51
C ALA A 51 3.50 6.12 -7.23
N LEU A 52 2.32 5.97 -6.62
CA LEU A 52 2.15 5.28 -5.34
C LEU A 52 1.85 3.79 -5.48
N GLY A 53 1.41 3.35 -6.67
CA GLY A 53 0.87 2.03 -6.93
C GLY A 53 -0.54 1.82 -6.37
N ALA A 54 -0.81 2.28 -5.15
CA ALA A 54 -2.11 2.23 -4.49
C ALA A 54 -2.31 3.42 -3.52
N ALA A 55 -3.54 3.92 -3.44
CA ALA A 55 -3.92 5.00 -2.51
C ALA A 55 -5.39 4.88 -2.08
N VAL A 56 -5.74 5.48 -0.95
CA VAL A 56 -7.14 5.65 -0.53
C VAL A 56 -7.65 6.99 -1.04
N ILE A 57 -8.62 6.94 -1.94
CA ILE A 57 -9.21 8.14 -2.52
C ILE A 57 -10.47 8.50 -1.76
N GLN A 58 -10.60 9.79 -1.45
CA GLN A 58 -11.76 10.39 -0.82
C GLN A 58 -12.50 11.26 -1.82
N TYR A 59 -13.82 11.11 -1.92
CA TYR A 59 -14.65 11.94 -2.80
C TYR A 59 -16.12 11.90 -2.37
N PRO A 60 -16.90 12.95 -2.66
CA PRO A 60 -18.31 12.99 -2.30
C PRO A 60 -19.11 11.91 -3.04
N SER A 61 -20.07 11.32 -2.33
CA SER A 61 -21.04 10.39 -2.92
C SER A 61 -22.03 11.13 -3.81
N THR A 62 -22.24 10.65 -5.04
CA THR A 62 -23.31 11.15 -5.92
C THR A 62 -24.69 10.61 -5.56
N ARG A 63 -24.78 9.66 -4.63
CA ARG A 63 -26.02 8.93 -4.30
C ARG A 63 -26.58 9.28 -2.93
N VAL A 64 -25.75 9.79 -2.03
CA VAL A 64 -26.10 10.03 -0.63
C VAL A 64 -25.51 11.38 -0.25
N ASP A 65 -26.38 12.33 0.06
CA ASP A 65 -25.98 13.67 0.45
C ASP A 65 -25.14 13.66 1.73
N ASN A 66 -24.18 14.57 1.82
CA ASN A 66 -23.26 14.72 2.96
C ASN A 66 -22.47 13.44 3.30
N TYR A 67 -22.27 12.54 2.33
CA TYR A 67 -21.51 11.31 2.51
C TYR A 67 -20.23 11.31 1.67
N MET A 68 -19.09 11.01 2.30
CA MET A 68 -17.80 10.84 1.62
C MET A 68 -17.53 9.35 1.41
N LEU A 69 -17.14 9.00 0.19
CA LEU A 69 -16.68 7.67 -0.17
C LEU A 69 -15.18 7.55 0.10
N TYR A 70 -14.80 6.42 0.67
CA TYR A 70 -13.42 6.07 0.98
C TYR A 70 -13.16 4.66 0.45
N ASP A 71 -12.37 4.54 -0.60
CA ASP A 71 -12.00 3.25 -1.15
C ASP A 71 -10.52 3.24 -1.56
N ARG A 72 -9.94 2.04 -1.55
CA ARG A 72 -8.57 1.82 -2.02
C ARG A 72 -8.58 1.60 -3.53
N TYR A 73 -7.85 2.45 -4.24
CA TYR A 73 -7.65 2.36 -5.68
C TYR A 73 -6.20 2.02 -5.99
N VAL A 74 -5.99 1.42 -7.16
CA VAL A 74 -4.69 0.93 -7.61
C VAL A 74 -4.38 1.41 -9.02
N ALA A 75 -3.09 1.54 -9.34
CA ALA A 75 -2.66 1.83 -10.71
C ALA A 75 -2.96 0.66 -11.66
N SER A 76 -2.76 -0.57 -11.19
CA SER A 76 -2.82 -1.78 -12.02
C SER A 76 -3.08 -3.05 -11.20
N ARG A 77 -3.31 -4.17 -11.91
CA ARG A 77 -3.44 -5.51 -11.30
C ARG A 77 -2.25 -5.91 -10.43
N ALA A 78 -1.05 -5.39 -10.70
CA ALA A 78 0.16 -5.72 -9.96
C ALA A 78 0.10 -5.31 -8.47
N HIS A 79 -0.78 -4.36 -8.12
CA HIS A 79 -0.95 -3.88 -6.74
C HIS A 79 -2.15 -4.51 -6.03
N CYS A 80 -2.78 -5.53 -6.63
CA CYS A 80 -3.82 -6.32 -6.00
C CYS A 80 -3.24 -7.61 -5.41
N SER A 81 -3.84 -8.12 -4.34
CA SER A 81 -3.43 -9.41 -3.78
C SER A 81 -3.65 -10.56 -4.77
N PRO A 82 -2.92 -11.70 -4.63
CA PRO A 82 -3.06 -12.84 -5.53
C PRO A 82 -4.50 -13.39 -5.65
N ASP A 83 -5.24 -13.39 -4.52
CA ASP A 83 -6.62 -13.84 -4.40
C ASP A 83 -7.67 -12.80 -4.85
N GLU A 84 -7.26 -11.56 -5.12
CA GLU A 84 -8.13 -10.50 -5.61
C GLU A 84 -8.22 -10.50 -7.14
N LYS A 85 -9.19 -9.75 -7.68
CA LYS A 85 -9.29 -9.39 -9.09
C LYS A 85 -9.31 -7.87 -9.20
N VAL A 86 -8.62 -7.34 -10.21
CA VAL A 86 -8.76 -5.93 -10.57
C VAL A 86 -10.09 -5.73 -11.30
N VAL A 87 -10.81 -4.66 -10.95
CA VAL A 87 -12.03 -4.25 -11.64
C VAL A 87 -11.97 -2.75 -11.93
N PRO A 88 -12.54 -2.32 -13.08
CA PRO A 88 -12.69 -0.90 -13.36
C PRO A 88 -13.64 -0.25 -12.34
N ALA A 89 -13.34 1.00 -12.01
CA ALA A 89 -14.13 1.84 -11.13
C ALA A 89 -13.98 3.30 -11.55
N THR A 90 -14.70 4.18 -10.87
CA THR A 90 -14.77 5.59 -11.23
C THR A 90 -14.74 6.44 -9.97
N VAL A 91 -14.08 7.60 -10.06
CA VAL A 91 -14.07 8.64 -9.03
C VAL A 91 -14.40 9.99 -9.67
N ILE A 92 -14.91 10.92 -8.87
CA ILE A 92 -15.07 12.31 -9.29
C ILE A 92 -13.71 13.00 -9.18
N ALA A 93 -13.33 13.69 -10.25
CA ALA A 93 -12.19 14.59 -10.32
C ALA A 93 -12.68 16.03 -10.54
N SER A 94 -11.81 17.01 -10.37
CA SER A 94 -12.18 18.43 -10.51
C SER A 94 -12.62 18.81 -11.94
N ASP A 95 -12.12 18.08 -12.94
CA ASP A 95 -12.35 18.31 -14.37
C ASP A 95 -13.33 17.31 -15.01
N THR A 96 -13.64 16.20 -14.34
CA THR A 96 -14.57 15.18 -14.84
C THR A 96 -15.19 14.36 -13.71
N GLU A 97 -16.49 14.11 -13.81
CA GLU A 97 -17.22 13.26 -12.84
C GLU A 97 -16.96 11.77 -13.03
N THR A 98 -16.36 11.38 -14.17
CA THR A 98 -16.16 9.97 -14.54
C THR A 98 -14.69 9.60 -14.76
N CYS A 99 -13.81 9.97 -13.83
CA CYS A 99 -12.40 9.61 -13.92
C CYS A 99 -12.20 8.09 -13.72
N GLY A 100 -11.73 7.40 -14.76
CA GLY A 100 -11.52 5.95 -14.76
C GLY A 100 -10.31 5.52 -13.94
N VAL A 101 -10.54 4.64 -12.97
CA VAL A 101 -9.54 4.08 -12.05
C VAL A 101 -9.76 2.58 -11.85
N HIS A 102 -8.87 1.92 -11.11
CA HIS A 102 -9.00 0.50 -10.77
C HIS A 102 -9.10 0.28 -9.28
N ARG A 103 -9.80 -0.79 -8.89
CA ARG A 103 -9.82 -1.28 -7.51
C ARG A 103 -9.70 -2.80 -7.48
N CYS A 104 -9.24 -3.33 -6.36
CA CYS A 104 -9.14 -4.75 -6.14
C CYS A 104 -10.38 -5.26 -5.40
N VAL A 105 -10.91 -6.40 -5.82
CA VAL A 105 -12.03 -7.06 -5.16
C VAL A 105 -11.70 -8.53 -4.92
N SER A 106 -11.92 -9.03 -3.70
CA SER A 106 -11.70 -10.44 -3.38
C SER A 106 -12.64 -11.33 -4.19
N ARG A 107 -12.19 -12.53 -4.57
CA ARG A 107 -13.04 -13.47 -5.33
C ARG A 107 -14.26 -13.94 -4.53
N ASP A 108 -14.18 -13.95 -3.21
CA ASP A 108 -15.29 -14.31 -2.31
C ASP A 108 -16.30 -13.17 -2.10
N GLN A 109 -15.93 -11.93 -2.45
CA GLN A 109 -16.84 -10.78 -2.40
C GLN A 109 -17.93 -10.79 -3.49
N LYS A 110 -18.09 -11.88 -4.25
CA LYS A 110 -19.15 -12.03 -5.25
C LYS A 110 -20.59 -11.93 -4.69
N LYS A 111 -20.80 -11.87 -3.38
CA LYS A 111 -22.14 -11.70 -2.77
C LYS A 111 -22.46 -10.27 -2.26
N GLY A 112 -21.57 -9.29 -2.37
CA GLY A 112 -21.69 -8.05 -1.57
C GLY A 112 -21.74 -6.69 -2.28
N TYR A 113 -21.36 -6.55 -3.55
CA TYR A 113 -21.13 -5.23 -4.18
C TYR A 113 -22.37 -4.31 -4.34
N ARG A 114 -23.54 -4.73 -3.88
CA ARG A 114 -24.78 -3.92 -3.84
C ARG A 114 -24.95 -3.07 -2.57
N ARG A 115 -24.05 -3.07 -1.58
CA ARG A 115 -24.18 -2.22 -0.40
C ARG A 115 -22.83 -1.68 0.07
N GLY A 116 -22.71 -0.36 0.10
CA GLY A 116 -21.49 0.39 0.42
C GLY A 116 -20.91 0.03 1.79
N ARG A 117 -20.03 -0.97 1.81
CA ARG A 117 -19.16 -1.27 2.94
C ARG A 117 -17.73 -0.89 2.53
N PRO A 118 -17.08 0.04 3.25
CA PRO A 118 -15.69 0.38 3.00
C PRO A 118 -14.82 -0.88 3.10
N SER A 119 -13.85 -1.00 2.20
CA SER A 119 -12.87 -2.08 2.15
C SER A 119 -11.94 -2.04 3.38
N SER A 120 -12.43 -2.47 4.53
CA SER A 120 -11.60 -2.75 5.70
C SER A 120 -11.01 -4.15 5.59
N SER A 121 -10.05 -4.31 4.68
CA SER A 121 -9.06 -5.39 4.77
C SER A 121 -7.86 -4.89 5.58
N ILE A 122 -8.09 -4.55 6.85
CA ILE A 122 -7.04 -4.60 7.86
C ILE A 122 -7.11 -6.03 8.41
N ALA A 123 -6.41 -6.95 7.73
CA ALA A 123 -6.16 -8.25 8.31
C ALA A 123 -5.18 -8.03 9.47
N THR A 124 -5.70 -7.96 10.69
CA THR A 124 -4.92 -8.05 11.91
C THR A 124 -4.35 -9.46 12.00
N THR A 125 -3.20 -9.70 11.39
CA THR A 125 -2.38 -10.88 11.69
C THR A 125 -1.37 -10.48 12.77
N HIS A 126 -1.82 -10.42 14.02
CA HIS A 126 -0.94 -10.59 15.17
C HIS A 126 -1.33 -11.89 15.86
N ALA A 127 -0.67 -12.96 15.46
CA ALA A 127 -0.48 -14.14 16.28
C ALA A 127 0.98 -14.54 16.10
N LEU A 128 1.83 -14.13 17.03
CA LEU A 128 3.11 -14.78 17.29
C LEU A 128 3.01 -15.48 18.65
N PRO A 129 3.67 -16.64 18.82
CA PRO A 129 3.68 -17.41 20.06
C PRO A 129 4.40 -16.69 21.20
#